data_AF-A0AA50I0B4-F1
#
_entry.id   AF-A0AA50I0B4-F1
#
_cell.length_a   1.000
_cell.length_b   1.000
_cell.length_c   1.000
_cell.angle_alpha   90.00
_cell.angle_beta   90.00
_cell.angle_gamma   90.00
#
_symmetry.space_group_name_H-M   'P 1'
#
loop_
_entity.id
_entity.type
_entity.pdbx_description
1 polymer ?
#
loop_
_entity_poly.entity_id
_entity_poly.type
_entity_poly.pdbx_seq_one_letter_code
_entity_poly.pdbx_strand_id
1 'polypeptide(L)'
;MATEFTNIIISDTTGEIITYTKLSVWNCVAKAWSPAAKVVLRNILLAAYHPHPKERFCIGEIPETAKDHRLLNPFKPDSSPYFLDLASGSRTHGRFTFSIDPVGKFYYGEDWKRIIYGSIVHTGCKRLTYNKAIAYVITDDENRDKDGNPLDDPINNRHWGTGDSHAKASGAFMAFMGVAPIELPDGQEVDTPVQFRVGKFKEWVGKGTVAHNPDMDGSGIDLAIPLSSLKGNKPRLGNHQGNLLFGIVFEAEERRAKIGWMFMQWFSFDTLQEDGIITKLTQKCQKLRDAYNDIQQLAEVLRISQEEAEAELQESDTLQSEAEYENTMIRIIRADKNGVLLLHPYVVRRVKERMRSLWLNLAKSAGVRFFSLMTQPDETFRKYHIYKDGRITGGKVFCAADFDEGEYIVFCNPMRHWGDVQLWQNKHEGLYTHSHGTMATSTELFLSLGRDFDGDFVQLIKSSAYPAIANEIRNFSDTPNVDKLPKVALTGSIQQIAINSMSDLTGVVASLLGRMRVANAENVVLLIPLVVNRLNQRNLGLLISLVKNCKLQWIH
;
A
#
# COMPACT_ATOMS: atom_id res chain seq x y z
N MET A 1 11.66 27.12 -12.36
CA MET A 1 12.77 26.15 -12.48
C MET A 1 12.32 24.70 -12.62
N ALA A 2 13.16 23.90 -13.30
CA ALA A 2 13.02 22.63 -14.04
C ALA A 2 12.16 21.47 -13.46
N THR A 3 12.43 21.09 -12.23
CA THR A 3 13.30 19.94 -11.98
C THR A 3 14.65 20.46 -11.58
N GLU A 4 14.81 20.56 -10.27
CA GLU A 4 16.12 20.59 -9.64
C GLU A 4 16.60 19.15 -9.60
N PHE A 5 17.75 18.90 -10.20
CA PHE A 5 18.42 17.60 -10.25
C PHE A 5 19.79 17.78 -9.63
N THR A 6 20.06 17.04 -8.56
CA THR A 6 21.37 17.02 -7.91
C THR A 6 21.86 15.59 -7.92
N ASN A 7 23.06 15.38 -8.47
CA ASN A 7 23.76 14.11 -8.37
C ASN A 7 24.88 14.24 -7.35
N ILE A 8 24.76 13.52 -6.24
CA ILE A 8 25.75 13.43 -5.19
C ILE A 8 26.60 12.19 -5.45
N ILE A 9 27.83 12.39 -5.89
CA ILE A 9 28.76 11.31 -6.17
C ILE A 9 29.38 10.86 -4.84
N ILE A 10 29.17 9.60 -4.48
CA ILE A 10 29.73 9.00 -3.25
C ILE A 10 31.05 8.29 -3.57
N SER A 11 31.12 7.60 -4.71
CA SER A 11 32.34 6.99 -5.25
C SER A 11 32.32 7.02 -6.78
N ASP A 12 33.38 6.52 -7.42
CA ASP A 12 33.46 6.42 -8.89
C ASP A 12 32.30 5.62 -9.50
N THR A 13 31.76 4.66 -8.75
CA THR A 13 30.71 3.74 -9.19
C THR A 13 29.36 4.01 -8.54
N THR A 14 29.27 4.81 -7.46
CA THR A 14 28.04 4.97 -6.67
C THR A 14 27.66 6.43 -6.44
N GLY A 15 26.36 6.68 -6.28
CA GLY A 15 25.87 8.01 -5.92
C GLY A 15 24.40 8.05 -5.56
N GLU A 16 23.96 9.22 -5.11
CA GLU A 16 22.59 9.55 -4.75
C GLU A 16 22.04 10.61 -5.71
N ILE A 17 20.77 10.45 -6.10
CA ILE A 17 20.07 11.41 -6.96
C ILE A 17 18.93 12.07 -6.16
N ILE A 18 19.00 13.39 -6.04
CA ILE A 18 17.91 14.19 -5.48
C ILE A 18 17.18 14.87 -6.63
N THR A 19 15.86 14.67 -6.71
CA THR A 19 15.02 15.31 -7.72
C THR A 19 13.85 16.05 -7.11
N TYR A 20 13.60 17.25 -7.62
CA TYR A 20 12.44 18.06 -7.26
C TYR A 20 11.78 18.62 -8.53
N THR A 21 10.74 17.96 -9.01
CA THR A 21 10.09 18.22 -10.29
C THR A 21 8.75 18.93 -10.12
N LYS A 22 8.53 19.98 -10.93
CA LYS A 22 7.27 20.75 -10.96
C LYS A 22 6.62 20.66 -12.34
N LEU A 23 5.55 19.88 -12.46
CA LEU A 23 4.83 19.67 -13.72
C LEU A 23 3.63 20.61 -13.84
N SER A 24 3.50 21.27 -14.99
CA SER A 24 2.32 22.07 -15.33
C SER A 24 1.11 21.15 -15.53
N VAL A 25 -0.08 21.65 -15.20
CA VAL A 25 -1.35 20.92 -15.33
C VAL A 25 -2.12 21.44 -16.53
N TRP A 26 -2.44 20.56 -17.47
CA TRP A 26 -3.35 20.79 -18.58
C TRP A 26 -4.75 20.34 -18.18
N ASN A 27 -5.72 21.26 -18.24
CA ASN A 27 -7.12 20.90 -18.07
C ASN A 27 -7.64 20.31 -19.38
N CYS A 28 -7.83 18.99 -19.41
CA CYS A 28 -8.22 18.28 -20.62
C CYS A 28 -9.64 18.63 -21.10
N VAL A 29 -10.51 19.09 -20.20
CA VAL A 29 -11.89 19.51 -20.52
C VAL A 29 -11.89 20.91 -21.13
N ALA A 30 -11.25 21.87 -20.46
CA ALA A 30 -11.16 23.25 -20.90
C ALA A 30 -10.17 23.45 -22.06
N LYS A 31 -9.30 22.45 -22.31
CA LYS A 31 -8.23 22.51 -23.31
C LYS A 31 -7.33 23.73 -23.13
N ALA A 32 -6.92 23.96 -21.89
CA ALA A 32 -6.05 25.07 -21.52
C ALA A 32 -5.12 24.68 -20.37
N TRP A 33 -3.99 25.39 -20.25
CA TRP A 33 -3.14 25.29 -19.07
C TRP A 33 -3.91 25.78 -17.84
N SER A 34 -3.95 24.96 -16.80
CA SER A 34 -4.61 25.30 -15.54
C SER A 34 -3.81 26.37 -14.80
N PRO A 35 -4.47 27.41 -14.25
CA PRO A 35 -3.82 28.38 -13.36
C PRO A 35 -3.53 27.80 -11.97
N ALA A 36 -3.98 26.58 -11.68
CA ALA A 36 -3.77 25.91 -10.40
C ALA A 36 -2.29 25.64 -10.11
N ALA A 37 -2.00 25.32 -8.85
CA ALA A 37 -0.66 24.92 -8.42
C ALA A 37 -0.15 23.73 -9.25
N LYS A 38 1.14 23.77 -9.58
CA LYS A 38 1.83 22.69 -10.28
C LYS A 38 1.87 21.43 -9.43
N VAL A 39 1.86 20.28 -10.09
CA VAL A 39 2.08 18.99 -9.42
C VAL A 39 3.56 18.89 -9.08
N VAL A 40 3.85 18.71 -7.79
CA VAL A 40 5.22 18.58 -7.26
C VAL A 40 5.50 17.10 -7.02
N LEU A 41 6.57 16.59 -7.62
CA LEU A 41 7.05 15.22 -7.44
C LEU A 41 8.50 15.26 -6.98
N ARG A 42 8.82 14.51 -5.93
CA ARG A 42 10.15 14.49 -5.31
C ARG A 42 10.72 13.08 -5.38
N ASN A 43 12.01 12.97 -5.71
CA ASN A 43 12.77 11.71 -5.67
C ASN A 43 12.03 10.57 -6.39
N ILE A 44 11.66 10.80 -7.64
CA ILE A 44 10.99 9.81 -8.48
C ILE A 44 11.94 9.28 -9.56
N LEU A 45 11.84 7.98 -9.91
CA LEU A 45 12.68 7.37 -10.94
C LEU A 45 12.52 8.08 -12.30
N LEU A 46 11.32 8.57 -12.64
CA LEU A 46 11.07 9.25 -13.91
C LEU A 46 11.96 10.49 -14.08
N ALA A 47 12.05 11.32 -13.05
CA ALA A 47 12.84 12.55 -13.06
C ALA A 47 14.34 12.28 -12.99
N ALA A 48 14.74 11.21 -12.31
CA ALA A 48 16.14 10.78 -12.25
C ALA A 48 16.64 10.29 -13.62
N TYR A 49 15.82 9.51 -14.33
CA TYR A 49 16.15 9.01 -15.67
C TYR A 49 15.95 10.02 -16.79
N HIS A 50 15.02 10.96 -16.62
CA HIS A 50 14.68 11.97 -17.62
C HIS A 50 14.70 13.38 -17.00
N PRO A 51 15.90 13.91 -16.65
CA PRO A 51 16.07 15.13 -15.83
C PRO A 51 15.69 16.44 -16.53
N HIS A 52 15.28 16.40 -17.79
CA HIS A 52 14.72 17.55 -18.52
C HIS A 52 13.20 17.42 -18.75
N PRO A 53 12.37 17.31 -17.71
CA PRO A 53 10.97 16.93 -17.89
C PRO A 53 10.06 18.08 -18.31
N LYS A 54 10.43 19.36 -18.16
CA LYS A 54 9.49 20.46 -18.49
C LYS A 54 9.12 20.61 -19.94
N GLU A 55 10.06 20.28 -20.80
CA GLU A 55 9.83 20.29 -22.24
C GLU A 55 9.26 18.96 -22.69
N ARG A 56 9.17 17.95 -21.80
CA ARG A 56 8.79 16.59 -22.16
C ARG A 56 7.51 16.10 -21.54
N PHE A 57 7.12 16.58 -20.37
CA PHE A 57 6.01 16.06 -19.59
C PHE A 57 5.10 17.16 -19.04
N CYS A 58 3.81 16.84 -18.94
CA CYS A 58 2.83 17.58 -18.18
C CYS A 58 1.78 16.64 -17.58
N ILE A 59 0.96 17.17 -16.67
CA ILE A 59 -0.16 16.44 -16.09
C ILE A 59 -1.45 16.83 -16.80
N GLY A 60 -2.12 15.89 -17.44
CA GLY A 60 -3.50 16.06 -17.91
C GLY A 60 -4.46 15.76 -16.77
N GLU A 61 -5.43 16.65 -16.54
CA GLU A 61 -6.44 16.53 -15.49
C GLU A 61 -7.85 16.49 -16.09
N ILE A 62 -8.66 15.54 -15.61
CA ILE A 62 -10.09 15.40 -15.90
C ILE A 62 -10.86 15.17 -14.60
N PRO A 63 -12.18 15.43 -14.57
CA PRO A 63 -13.02 15.05 -13.44
C PRO A 63 -12.95 13.54 -13.16
N GLU A 64 -12.87 13.14 -11.90
CA GLU A 64 -12.85 11.72 -11.48
C GLU A 64 -14.09 10.93 -11.93
N THR A 65 -15.20 11.64 -12.18
CA THR A 65 -16.45 11.07 -12.67
C THR A 65 -16.49 10.92 -14.20
N ALA A 66 -15.49 11.41 -14.92
CA ALA A 66 -15.45 11.37 -16.37
C ALA A 66 -15.45 9.93 -16.91
N LYS A 67 -16.24 9.71 -17.97
CA LYS A 67 -16.35 8.42 -18.69
C LYS A 67 -15.93 8.51 -20.15
N ASP A 68 -15.72 9.72 -20.66
CA ASP A 68 -15.31 9.92 -22.05
C ASP A 68 -13.78 9.85 -22.18
N HIS A 69 -13.29 8.74 -22.73
CA HIS A 69 -11.86 8.52 -22.97
C HIS A 69 -11.24 9.50 -23.98
N ARG A 70 -12.04 10.16 -24.82
CA ARG A 70 -11.55 11.14 -25.80
C ARG A 70 -11.01 12.40 -25.13
N LEU A 71 -11.33 12.64 -23.86
CA LEU A 71 -10.72 13.70 -23.07
C LEU A 71 -9.20 13.50 -22.91
N LEU A 72 -8.72 12.27 -23.02
CA LEU A 72 -7.29 11.94 -22.92
C LEU A 72 -6.62 11.81 -24.30
N ASN A 73 -7.26 12.31 -25.36
CA ASN A 73 -6.64 12.35 -26.68
C ASN A 73 -5.40 13.26 -26.67
N PRO A 74 -4.45 13.03 -27.58
CA PRO A 74 -3.30 13.91 -27.73
C PRO A 74 -3.73 15.36 -27.96
N PHE A 75 -2.98 16.30 -27.39
CA PHE A 75 -3.24 17.72 -27.52
C PHE A 75 -1.97 18.48 -27.87
N LYS A 76 -2.14 19.70 -28.37
CA LYS A 76 -1.04 20.52 -28.89
C LYS A 76 -1.24 21.96 -28.39
N PRO A 77 -0.76 22.29 -27.18
CA PRO A 77 -0.95 23.62 -26.61
C PRO A 77 -0.10 24.67 -27.36
N ASP A 78 1.05 24.25 -27.89
CA ASP A 78 1.99 25.06 -28.67
C ASP A 78 2.38 24.34 -29.98
N SER A 79 3.66 24.36 -30.38
CA SER A 79 4.18 23.62 -31.55
C SER A 79 4.43 22.13 -31.31
N SER A 80 4.41 21.68 -30.05
CA SER A 80 4.70 20.31 -29.65
C SER A 80 3.45 19.50 -29.27
N PRO A 81 3.25 18.28 -29.82
CA PRO A 81 2.16 17.41 -29.41
C PRO A 81 2.49 16.69 -28.10
N TYR A 82 1.50 16.55 -27.23
CA TYR A 82 1.56 15.78 -25.98
C TYR A 82 0.64 14.56 -26.09
N PHE A 83 1.17 13.38 -25.76
CA PHE A 83 0.48 12.09 -25.81
C PHE A 83 0.32 11.51 -24.42
N LEU A 84 -0.80 10.84 -24.15
CA LEU A 84 -0.97 10.09 -22.91
C LEU A 84 0.12 9.02 -22.79
N ASP A 85 0.82 8.99 -21.66
CA ASP A 85 1.96 8.10 -21.47
C ASP A 85 1.82 7.15 -20.29
N LEU A 86 1.63 7.72 -19.10
CA LEU A 86 1.62 7.00 -17.83
C LEU A 86 0.44 7.49 -16.99
N ALA A 87 -0.02 6.68 -16.06
CA ALA A 87 -1.01 7.11 -15.07
C ALA A 87 -0.40 7.11 -13.67
N SER A 88 -0.52 8.24 -12.98
CA SER A 88 -0.17 8.41 -11.58
C SER A 88 -1.18 9.34 -10.93
N GLY A 89 -1.83 8.89 -9.86
CA GLY A 89 -2.94 9.62 -9.23
C GLY A 89 -4.23 9.65 -10.06
N SER A 90 -4.36 8.78 -11.07
CA SER A 90 -5.56 8.71 -11.92
C SER A 90 -6.81 8.34 -11.12
N ARG A 91 -6.70 7.39 -10.20
CA ARG A 91 -7.79 6.94 -9.31
C ARG A 91 -8.24 8.02 -8.33
N THR A 92 -7.30 8.79 -7.79
CA THR A 92 -7.56 9.71 -6.66
C THR A 92 -7.82 11.14 -7.09
N HIS A 93 -7.36 11.54 -8.28
CA HIS A 93 -7.40 12.94 -8.73
C HIS A 93 -7.76 13.11 -10.21
N GLY A 94 -8.02 12.01 -10.95
CA GLY A 94 -8.23 12.10 -12.41
C GLY A 94 -7.01 12.65 -13.17
N ARG A 95 -5.79 12.41 -12.65
CA ARG A 95 -4.54 12.92 -13.20
C ARG A 95 -3.76 11.87 -13.99
N PHE A 96 -3.19 12.29 -15.10
CA PHE A 96 -2.43 11.44 -16.02
C PHE A 96 -1.18 12.16 -16.51
N THR A 97 -0.11 11.42 -16.75
CA THR A 97 1.13 11.99 -17.29
C THR A 97 1.09 11.93 -18.81
N PHE A 98 1.19 13.09 -19.43
CA PHE A 98 1.35 13.25 -20.87
C PHE A 98 2.80 13.58 -21.19
N SER A 99 3.27 13.11 -22.33
CA SER A 99 4.63 13.35 -22.81
C SER A 99 4.71 13.66 -24.30
N ILE A 100 5.71 14.44 -24.72
CA ILE A 100 5.98 14.64 -26.16
C ILE A 100 6.45 13.33 -26.81
N ASP A 101 7.28 12.60 -26.08
CA ASP A 101 7.81 11.30 -26.48
C ASP A 101 7.44 10.27 -25.39
N PRO A 102 6.52 9.32 -25.67
CA PRO A 102 6.03 8.34 -24.71
C PRO A 102 7.11 7.41 -24.13
N VAL A 103 7.85 7.88 -23.12
CA VAL A 103 8.96 7.16 -22.49
C VAL A 103 8.52 5.88 -21.78
N GLY A 104 7.25 5.76 -21.39
CA GLY A 104 6.71 4.53 -20.81
C GLY A 104 6.91 3.31 -21.71
N LYS A 105 6.93 3.49 -23.03
CA LYS A 105 7.13 2.39 -23.99
C LYS A 105 8.45 1.65 -23.77
N PHE A 106 9.49 2.35 -23.33
CA PHE A 106 10.81 1.74 -23.10
C PHE A 106 10.81 0.75 -21.93
N TYR A 107 9.94 0.93 -20.93
CA TYR A 107 9.97 0.18 -19.67
C TYR A 107 8.94 -0.93 -19.58
N TYR A 108 7.78 -0.75 -20.21
CA TYR A 108 6.60 -1.59 -19.96
C TYR A 108 6.19 -2.46 -21.15
N GLY A 109 6.67 -2.15 -22.36
CA GLY A 109 6.34 -2.84 -23.61
C GLY A 109 4.89 -2.61 -24.04
N GLU A 110 3.94 -3.16 -23.29
CA GLU A 110 2.49 -3.11 -23.57
C GLU A 110 1.83 -1.83 -23.00
N ASP A 111 0.91 -1.24 -23.76
CA ASP A 111 0.26 0.02 -23.40
C ASP A 111 -0.55 -0.04 -22.10
N TRP A 112 -1.21 -1.16 -21.81
CA TRP A 112 -1.98 -1.28 -20.58
C TRP A 112 -1.09 -1.31 -19.33
N LYS A 113 0.10 -1.92 -19.42
CA LYS A 113 1.07 -1.97 -18.31
C LYS A 113 1.59 -0.58 -17.97
N ARG A 114 1.78 0.28 -18.98
CA ARG A 114 2.18 1.70 -18.79
C ARG A 114 1.18 2.48 -17.96
N ILE A 115 -0.10 2.21 -18.13
CA ILE A 115 -1.17 2.85 -17.37
C ILE A 115 -1.28 2.24 -15.97
N ILE A 116 -1.35 0.91 -15.85
CA ILE A 116 -1.57 0.26 -14.56
C ILE A 116 -0.35 0.34 -13.63
N TYR A 117 0.86 0.26 -14.18
CA TYR A 117 2.11 0.24 -13.43
C TYR A 117 2.94 1.51 -13.57
N GLY A 118 2.43 2.53 -14.28
CA GLY A 118 3.12 3.80 -14.49
C GLY A 118 3.44 4.56 -13.20
N SER A 119 2.72 4.27 -12.12
CA SER A 119 2.99 4.80 -10.78
C SER A 119 4.37 4.39 -10.23
N ILE A 120 4.98 3.29 -10.70
CA ILE A 120 6.30 2.84 -10.25
C ILE A 120 7.35 3.93 -10.45
N VAL A 121 7.37 4.57 -11.62
CA VAL A 121 8.33 5.65 -11.92
C VAL A 121 7.95 7.01 -11.34
N HIS A 122 6.73 7.14 -10.80
CA HIS A 122 6.21 8.36 -10.16
C HIS A 122 6.19 8.29 -8.62
N THR A 123 6.41 7.11 -8.04
CA THR A 123 6.40 6.94 -6.59
C THR A 123 7.55 7.75 -6.00
N GLY A 124 7.24 8.68 -5.10
CA GLY A 124 8.25 9.43 -4.36
C GLY A 124 9.01 8.50 -3.43
N CYS A 125 10.33 8.52 -3.51
CA CYS A 125 11.22 7.72 -2.69
C CYS A 125 11.87 8.60 -1.61
N LYS A 126 12.07 8.07 -0.40
CA LYS A 126 12.89 8.74 0.63
C LYS A 126 14.29 9.02 0.09
N ARG A 127 14.88 8.03 -0.60
CA ARG A 127 16.21 8.11 -1.22
C ARG A 127 16.22 7.46 -2.60
N LEU A 128 17.00 8.01 -3.53
CA LEU A 128 17.32 7.36 -4.80
C LEU A 128 18.84 7.14 -4.92
N THR A 129 19.28 5.90 -4.99
CA THR A 129 20.71 5.54 -5.13
C THR A 129 20.97 4.81 -6.43
N TYR A 130 22.16 5.00 -7.00
CA TYR A 130 22.60 4.25 -8.17
C TYR A 130 23.98 3.65 -7.95
N ASN A 131 24.21 2.49 -8.56
CA ASN A 131 25.52 1.89 -8.68
C ASN A 131 25.74 1.43 -10.12
N LYS A 132 26.91 1.76 -10.69
CA LYS A 132 27.30 1.51 -12.08
C LYS A 132 27.73 0.06 -12.37
N ALA A 133 27.74 -0.82 -11.38
CA ALA A 133 28.24 -2.17 -11.56
C ALA A 133 27.60 -3.18 -10.58
N ILE A 134 26.28 -3.15 -10.41
CA ILE A 134 25.58 -4.13 -9.56
C ILE A 134 25.56 -5.47 -10.27
N ALA A 135 26.03 -6.51 -9.60
CA ALA A 135 25.81 -7.90 -9.98
C ALA A 135 24.46 -8.36 -9.42
N TYR A 136 23.52 -8.72 -10.29
CA TYR A 136 22.19 -9.13 -9.85
C TYR A 136 21.69 -10.35 -10.61
N VAL A 137 20.83 -11.13 -9.96
CA VAL A 137 20.20 -12.31 -10.55
C VAL A 137 18.70 -12.09 -10.68
N ILE A 138 18.12 -12.50 -11.81
CA ILE A 138 16.68 -12.55 -11.99
C ILE A 138 16.20 -13.97 -11.67
N THR A 139 15.30 -14.09 -10.70
CA THR A 139 14.78 -15.35 -10.15
C THR A 139 13.32 -15.56 -10.52
N ASP A 140 12.81 -16.78 -10.37
CA ASP A 140 11.39 -17.15 -10.51
C ASP A 140 10.89 -17.74 -9.18
N ASP A 141 10.14 -16.94 -8.42
CA ASP A 141 9.62 -17.32 -7.10
C ASP A 141 8.60 -18.48 -7.13
N GLU A 142 8.04 -18.79 -8.30
CA GLU A 142 7.15 -19.93 -8.50
C GLU A 142 7.90 -21.22 -8.88
N ASN A 143 9.19 -21.13 -9.26
CA ASN A 143 9.94 -22.27 -9.74
C ASN A 143 10.21 -23.30 -8.63
N ARG A 144 10.20 -24.59 -9.02
CA ARG A 144 10.47 -25.74 -8.16
C ARG A 144 11.47 -26.66 -8.84
N ASP A 145 12.26 -27.38 -8.05
CA ASP A 145 13.11 -28.45 -8.57
C ASP A 145 12.28 -29.70 -8.96
N LYS A 146 12.95 -30.73 -9.48
CA LYS A 146 12.34 -32.00 -9.89
C LYS A 146 11.62 -32.75 -8.75
N ASP A 147 12.00 -32.46 -7.51
CA ASP A 147 11.48 -33.09 -6.30
C ASP A 147 10.37 -32.21 -5.65
N GLY A 148 10.05 -31.07 -6.27
CA GLY A 148 9.03 -30.12 -5.83
C GLY A 148 9.51 -29.10 -4.79
N ASN A 149 10.80 -29.06 -4.48
CA ASN A 149 11.34 -28.09 -3.52
C ASN A 149 11.50 -26.70 -4.14
N PRO A 150 11.39 -25.62 -3.34
CA PRO A 150 11.69 -24.27 -3.81
C PRO A 150 13.09 -24.14 -4.42
N LEU A 151 13.16 -23.60 -5.64
CA LEU A 151 14.41 -23.32 -6.35
C LEU A 151 14.20 -22.09 -7.24
N ASP A 152 14.27 -20.91 -6.65
CA ASP A 152 13.96 -19.66 -7.36
C ASP A 152 15.03 -19.24 -8.38
N ASP A 153 16.27 -19.73 -8.26
CA ASP A 153 17.33 -19.54 -9.25
C ASP A 153 17.74 -20.87 -9.90
N PRO A 154 16.99 -21.32 -10.93
CA PRO A 154 17.30 -22.57 -11.62
C PRO A 154 18.58 -22.47 -12.47
N ILE A 155 19.07 -21.26 -12.77
CA ILE A 155 20.26 -21.08 -13.63
C ILE A 155 21.54 -21.36 -12.83
N ASN A 156 21.59 -20.90 -11.58
CA ASN A 156 22.71 -21.18 -10.69
C ASN A 156 22.46 -22.37 -9.73
N ASN A 157 21.31 -23.03 -9.87
CA ASN A 157 20.87 -24.12 -9.00
C ASN A 157 20.93 -23.73 -7.51
N ARG A 158 20.34 -22.57 -7.20
CA ARG A 158 20.33 -21.99 -5.86
C ARG A 158 18.93 -21.55 -5.46
N HIS A 159 18.65 -21.62 -4.16
CA HIS A 159 17.46 -21.00 -3.59
C HIS A 159 17.87 -19.77 -2.78
N TRP A 160 17.48 -18.59 -3.22
CA TRP A 160 17.76 -17.32 -2.54
C TRP A 160 16.70 -16.94 -1.52
N GLY A 161 15.55 -17.64 -1.49
CA GLY A 161 14.44 -17.26 -0.62
C GLY A 161 13.70 -16.01 -1.08
N THR A 162 13.67 -15.73 -2.39
CA THR A 162 12.76 -14.73 -2.98
C THR A 162 11.30 -15.20 -2.91
N GLY A 163 10.35 -14.26 -3.06
CA GLY A 163 8.91 -14.54 -3.01
C GLY A 163 8.09 -13.60 -3.92
N ASP A 164 6.76 -13.67 -3.89
CA ASP A 164 5.89 -12.82 -4.74
C ASP A 164 6.14 -11.33 -4.46
N SER A 165 6.93 -10.72 -5.33
CA SER A 165 7.43 -9.35 -5.22
C SER A 165 8.39 -9.09 -4.04
N HIS A 166 9.09 -10.12 -3.54
CA HIS A 166 10.11 -10.03 -2.50
C HIS A 166 11.52 -10.37 -3.02
N ALA A 167 12.39 -9.38 -3.08
CA ALA A 167 13.79 -9.49 -3.45
C ALA A 167 14.68 -9.77 -2.22
N LYS A 168 15.90 -10.27 -2.49
CA LYS A 168 16.94 -10.49 -1.46
C LYS A 168 18.23 -9.78 -1.85
N ALA A 169 18.95 -9.25 -0.87
CA ALA A 169 20.18 -8.51 -1.10
C ALA A 169 21.31 -8.91 -0.14
N SER A 170 22.56 -8.67 -0.54
CA SER A 170 23.71 -8.73 0.37
C SER A 170 23.68 -7.58 1.38
N GLY A 171 24.33 -7.75 2.53
CA GLY A 171 24.38 -6.72 3.57
C GLY A 171 25.08 -5.45 3.07
N ALA A 172 26.13 -5.61 2.24
CA ALA A 172 26.80 -4.50 1.59
C ALA A 172 25.87 -3.68 0.68
N PHE A 173 24.94 -4.35 -0.02
CA PHE A 173 23.95 -3.67 -0.85
C PHE A 173 22.88 -2.96 0.00
N MET A 174 22.41 -3.57 1.09
CA MET A 174 21.49 -2.95 2.04
C MET A 174 22.09 -1.66 2.64
N ALA A 175 23.34 -1.74 3.11
CA ALA A 175 24.10 -0.60 3.62
C ALA A 175 24.31 0.48 2.54
N PHE A 176 24.55 0.10 1.28
CA PHE A 176 24.67 1.04 0.17
C PHE A 176 23.38 1.81 -0.11
N MET A 177 22.21 1.17 0.02
CA MET A 177 20.92 1.87 -0.05
C MET A 177 20.72 2.82 1.14
N GLY A 178 21.60 2.73 2.14
CA GLY A 178 21.60 3.47 3.38
C GLY A 178 20.45 3.06 4.29
N VAL A 179 20.14 1.77 4.24
CA VAL A 179 19.43 1.03 5.28
C VAL A 179 20.54 0.53 6.19
N ALA A 180 20.84 1.28 7.25
CA ALA A 180 21.82 0.85 8.23
C ALA A 180 21.20 -0.25 9.09
N PRO A 181 21.94 -1.32 9.43
CA PRO A 181 21.45 -2.27 10.41
C PRO A 181 21.22 -1.56 11.75
N ILE A 182 20.18 -1.98 12.44
CA ILE A 182 19.88 -1.52 13.79
C ILE A 182 20.71 -2.37 14.74
N GLU A 183 21.57 -1.72 15.53
CA GLU A 183 22.27 -2.39 16.63
C GLU A 183 21.30 -2.57 17.80
N LEU A 184 21.01 -3.82 18.12
CA LEU A 184 20.19 -4.22 19.25
C LEU A 184 20.96 -4.07 20.57
N PRO A 185 20.27 -4.02 21.73
CA PRO A 185 20.92 -3.91 23.04
C PRO A 185 21.92 -5.02 23.39
N ASP A 186 21.84 -6.17 22.71
CA ASP A 186 22.75 -7.30 22.83
C ASP A 186 23.95 -7.23 21.85
N GLY A 187 24.05 -6.16 21.05
CA GLY A 187 25.10 -5.92 20.06
C GLY A 187 24.85 -6.59 18.71
N GLN A 188 23.69 -7.21 18.49
CA GLN A 188 23.34 -7.79 17.20
C GLN A 188 22.89 -6.71 16.21
N GLU A 189 23.44 -6.73 15.00
CA GLU A 189 23.01 -5.87 13.90
C GLU A 189 21.87 -6.54 13.12
N VAL A 190 20.79 -5.80 12.88
CA VAL A 190 19.61 -6.32 12.16
C VAL A 190 19.24 -5.41 11.00
N ASP A 191 19.22 -5.97 9.80
CA ASP A 191 18.75 -5.26 8.63
C ASP A 191 17.22 -5.13 8.61
N THR A 192 16.76 -3.92 8.29
CA THR A 192 15.33 -3.62 8.19
C THR A 192 14.85 -3.83 6.75
N PRO A 193 13.85 -4.69 6.50
CA PRO A 193 13.29 -4.82 5.16
C PRO A 193 12.71 -3.50 4.65
N VAL A 194 12.79 -3.25 3.34
CA VAL A 194 12.30 -1.98 2.77
C VAL A 194 11.41 -2.21 1.56
N GLN A 195 10.40 -1.35 1.39
CA GLN A 195 9.68 -1.27 0.12
C GLN A 195 10.52 -0.47 -0.88
N PHE A 196 10.75 -1.05 -2.07
CA PHE A 196 11.60 -0.44 -3.07
C PHE A 196 10.90 -0.21 -4.41
N ARG A 197 11.52 0.68 -5.19
CA ARG A 197 11.36 0.82 -6.64
C ARG A 197 12.74 0.62 -7.25
N VAL A 198 12.79 -0.03 -8.41
CA VAL A 198 14.03 -0.25 -9.13
C VAL A 198 13.80 -0.02 -10.61
N GLY A 199 14.82 0.40 -11.32
CA GLY A 199 14.83 0.27 -12.77
C GLY A 199 16.23 0.13 -13.35
N LYS A 200 16.24 -0.18 -14.64
CA LYS A 200 17.36 0.01 -15.54
C LYS A 200 16.91 0.91 -16.68
N PHE A 201 17.68 1.95 -16.98
CA PHE A 201 17.29 3.02 -17.89
C PHE A 201 16.85 2.48 -19.25
N LYS A 202 15.63 2.84 -19.68
CA LYS A 202 14.99 2.40 -20.93
C LYS A 202 14.92 0.89 -21.17
N GLU A 203 15.01 0.08 -20.11
CA GLU A 203 14.94 -1.37 -20.23
C GLU A 203 13.77 -1.95 -19.43
N TRP A 204 13.76 -1.78 -18.11
CA TRP A 204 12.75 -2.38 -17.24
C TRP A 204 12.61 -1.61 -15.92
N VAL A 205 11.51 -1.86 -15.22
CA VAL A 205 11.23 -1.33 -13.88
C VAL A 205 10.58 -2.41 -13.01
N GLY A 206 10.82 -2.31 -11.71
CA GLY A 206 10.30 -3.23 -10.70
C GLY A 206 9.86 -2.52 -9.43
N LYS A 207 9.07 -3.23 -8.65
CA LYS A 207 8.66 -2.84 -7.30
C LYS A 207 8.55 -4.09 -6.43
N GLY A 208 8.76 -3.92 -5.13
CA GLY A 208 8.65 -5.02 -4.19
C GLY A 208 9.08 -4.62 -2.79
N THR A 209 9.32 -5.62 -1.96
CA THR A 209 10.14 -5.49 -0.74
C THR A 209 11.50 -6.15 -0.94
N VAL A 210 12.52 -5.67 -0.25
CA VAL A 210 13.85 -6.30 -0.23
C VAL A 210 14.33 -6.45 1.21
N ALA A 211 14.91 -7.59 1.52
CA ALA A 211 15.54 -7.88 2.81
C ALA A 211 16.93 -8.48 2.60
N HIS A 212 17.76 -8.39 3.63
CA HIS A 212 19.06 -9.06 3.67
C HIS A 212 18.91 -10.57 3.56
N ASN A 213 19.83 -11.19 2.84
CA ASN A 213 20.08 -12.62 2.88
C ASN A 213 21.57 -12.87 3.14
N PRO A 214 21.94 -13.45 4.30
CA PRO A 214 23.32 -13.78 4.63
C PRO A 214 24.01 -14.68 3.60
N ASP A 215 23.26 -15.54 2.91
CA ASP A 215 23.80 -16.43 1.87
C ASP A 215 24.35 -15.66 0.66
N MET A 216 23.94 -14.41 0.48
CA MET A 216 24.43 -13.53 -0.59
C MET A 216 25.78 -12.90 -0.23
N ASP A 217 26.14 -12.83 1.05
CA ASP A 217 27.39 -12.21 1.47
C ASP A 217 28.58 -13.06 1.01
N GLY A 218 29.51 -12.44 0.29
CA GLY A 218 30.65 -13.13 -0.33
C GLY A 218 30.31 -13.97 -1.57
N SER A 219 29.04 -14.01 -2.01
CA SER A 219 28.62 -14.76 -3.21
C SER A 219 29.03 -14.09 -4.53
N GLY A 220 29.37 -12.80 -4.49
CA GLY A 220 29.59 -11.98 -5.68
C GLY A 220 28.30 -11.49 -6.35
N ILE A 221 27.12 -11.76 -5.76
CA ILE A 221 25.82 -11.25 -6.21
C ILE A 221 25.31 -10.26 -5.16
N ASP A 222 24.96 -9.07 -5.59
CA ASP A 222 24.47 -7.99 -4.72
C ASP A 222 22.96 -8.10 -4.47
N LEU A 223 22.20 -8.59 -5.46
CA LEU A 223 20.74 -8.56 -5.44
C LEU A 223 20.10 -9.71 -6.24
N ALA A 224 19.08 -10.34 -5.68
CA ALA A 224 18.20 -11.29 -6.34
C ALA A 224 16.80 -10.68 -6.49
N ILE A 225 16.31 -10.54 -7.73
CA ILE A 225 15.01 -9.93 -8.05
C ILE A 225 14.09 -10.97 -8.68
N PRO A 226 12.94 -11.30 -8.06
CA PRO A 226 12.01 -12.24 -8.65
C PRO A 226 11.22 -11.64 -9.82
N LEU A 227 10.85 -12.47 -10.79
CA LEU A 227 10.02 -12.10 -11.94
C LEU A 227 8.71 -11.44 -11.52
N SER A 228 8.15 -11.81 -10.37
CA SER A 228 6.97 -11.19 -9.77
C SER A 228 7.18 -9.70 -9.46
N SER A 229 8.38 -9.26 -9.06
CA SER A 229 8.70 -7.84 -8.81
C SER A 229 8.69 -6.96 -10.07
N LEU A 230 8.91 -7.56 -11.25
CA LEU A 230 9.03 -6.84 -12.53
C LEU A 230 7.65 -6.66 -13.19
N LYS A 231 7.21 -5.41 -13.41
CA LYS A 231 5.83 -5.10 -13.85
C LYS A 231 5.71 -4.63 -15.31
N GLY A 232 6.81 -4.65 -16.05
CA GLY A 232 6.89 -4.20 -17.44
C GLY A 232 7.59 -5.23 -18.32
N ASN A 233 8.63 -4.76 -19.02
CA ASN A 233 9.63 -5.65 -19.61
C ASN A 233 10.30 -6.46 -18.50
N LYS A 234 10.50 -7.76 -18.74
CA LYS A 234 11.18 -8.65 -17.80
C LYS A 234 12.47 -9.17 -18.44
N PRO A 235 13.64 -8.98 -17.84
CA PRO A 235 14.86 -9.65 -18.30
C PRO A 235 14.72 -11.17 -18.16
N ARG A 236 15.59 -11.91 -18.83
CA ARG A 236 15.66 -13.37 -18.72
C ARG A 236 16.17 -13.79 -17.34
N LEU A 237 15.79 -14.99 -16.90
CA LEU A 237 16.33 -15.61 -15.69
C LEU A 237 17.87 -15.72 -15.75
N GLY A 238 18.51 -15.69 -14.58
CA GLY A 238 19.95 -15.86 -14.43
C GLY A 238 20.71 -14.57 -14.13
N ASN A 239 22.03 -14.62 -14.28
CA ASN A 239 22.95 -13.55 -13.85
C ASN A 239 23.00 -12.38 -14.83
N HIS A 240 23.06 -11.17 -14.27
CA HIS A 240 23.18 -9.92 -14.99
C HIS A 240 24.15 -8.98 -14.26
N GLN A 241 24.61 -7.98 -14.99
CA GLN A 241 25.32 -6.85 -14.43
C GLN A 241 24.82 -5.56 -15.07
N GLY A 242 24.69 -4.49 -14.29
CA GLY A 242 24.35 -3.21 -14.88
C GLY A 242 24.12 -2.06 -13.93
N ASN A 243 23.84 -0.90 -14.53
CA ASN A 243 23.54 0.35 -13.85
C ASN A 243 22.07 0.35 -13.45
N LEU A 244 21.81 0.17 -12.16
CA LEU A 244 20.45 0.23 -11.64
C LEU A 244 20.25 1.51 -10.82
N LEU A 245 19.03 2.04 -10.89
CA LEU A 245 18.56 3.08 -9.98
C LEU A 245 17.60 2.43 -9.00
N PHE A 246 17.90 2.53 -7.72
CA PHE A 246 17.08 2.07 -6.62
C PHE A 246 16.45 3.24 -5.90
N GLY A 247 15.20 3.08 -5.51
CA GLY A 247 14.46 4.02 -4.68
C GLY A 247 13.87 3.32 -3.47
N ILE A 248 14.21 3.80 -2.27
CA ILE A 248 13.55 3.37 -1.03
C ILE A 248 12.25 4.16 -0.90
N VAL A 249 11.11 3.48 -0.84
CA VAL A 249 9.82 4.13 -0.59
C VAL A 249 9.62 4.34 0.90
N PHE A 250 9.74 3.27 1.69
CA PHE A 250 9.75 3.29 3.15
C PHE A 250 10.38 2.02 3.70
N GLU A 251 10.86 2.09 4.94
CA GLU A 251 11.36 0.96 5.72
C GLU A 251 10.21 0.26 6.44
N ALA A 252 10.40 -1.01 6.80
CA ALA A 252 9.47 -1.72 7.66
C ALA A 252 9.36 -0.98 9.00
N GLU A 253 8.13 -0.78 9.45
CA GLU A 253 7.85 -0.02 10.67
C GLU A 253 6.57 -0.54 11.32
N GLU A 254 6.50 -0.43 12.64
CA GLU A 254 5.26 -0.65 13.37
C GLU A 254 4.32 0.52 13.11
N ARG A 255 3.15 0.24 12.50
CA ARG A 255 2.11 1.26 12.26
C ARG A 255 0.91 1.02 13.13
N ARG A 256 0.26 2.10 13.57
CA ARG A 256 -1.08 2.02 14.17
C ARG A 256 -2.17 2.13 13.10
N ALA A 257 -2.95 1.06 12.94
CA ALA A 257 -4.11 1.03 12.07
C ALA A 257 -5.42 1.26 12.86
N LYS A 258 -6.30 2.09 12.30
CA LYS A 258 -7.68 2.24 12.77
C LYS A 258 -8.51 1.14 12.13
N ILE A 259 -9.19 0.32 12.92
CA ILE A 259 -10.06 -0.71 12.34
C ILE A 259 -11.24 -0.05 11.66
N GLY A 260 -11.64 -0.54 10.50
CA GLY A 260 -12.83 -0.04 9.83
C GLY A 260 -14.07 -0.81 10.27
N TRP A 261 -15.24 -0.25 9.96
CA TRP A 261 -16.50 -0.98 9.96
C TRP A 261 -16.45 -2.32 9.20
N MET A 262 -15.52 -2.46 8.23
CA MET A 262 -15.27 -3.69 7.48
C MET A 262 -14.86 -4.89 8.34
N PHE A 263 -14.24 -4.65 9.49
CA PHE A 263 -13.92 -5.68 10.48
C PHE A 263 -15.13 -5.94 11.39
N MET A 264 -15.70 -4.88 11.94
CA MET A 264 -16.78 -4.98 12.94
C MET A 264 -18.05 -5.64 12.39
N GLN A 265 -18.33 -5.52 11.09
CA GLN A 265 -19.53 -6.11 10.47
C GLN A 265 -19.64 -7.64 10.58
N TRP A 266 -18.55 -8.33 10.91
CA TRP A 266 -18.54 -9.79 11.01
C TRP A 266 -18.96 -10.31 12.39
N PHE A 267 -19.06 -9.43 13.38
CA PHE A 267 -19.35 -9.77 14.77
C PHE A 267 -20.72 -9.25 15.19
N SER A 268 -21.38 -9.98 16.09
CA SER A 268 -22.63 -9.53 16.68
C SER A 268 -22.39 -8.32 17.58
N PHE A 269 -23.45 -7.52 17.82
CA PHE A 269 -23.36 -6.40 18.75
C PHE A 269 -23.02 -6.88 20.18
N ASP A 270 -23.55 -8.04 20.58
CA ASP A 270 -23.29 -8.63 21.89
C ASP A 270 -21.80 -8.99 22.03
N THR A 271 -21.21 -9.64 21.02
CA THR A 271 -19.77 -9.94 20.97
C THR A 271 -18.93 -8.66 21.11
N LEU A 272 -19.28 -7.60 20.37
CA LEU A 272 -18.58 -6.31 20.46
C LEU A 272 -18.75 -5.62 21.82
N GLN A 273 -19.89 -5.82 22.48
CA GLN A 273 -20.20 -5.25 23.79
C GLN A 273 -19.52 -6.03 24.92
N GLU A 274 -19.42 -7.35 24.85
CA GLU A 274 -18.66 -8.18 25.79
C GLU A 274 -17.18 -7.75 25.84
N ASP A 275 -16.61 -7.44 24.68
CA ASP A 275 -15.25 -6.89 24.54
C ASP A 275 -15.16 -5.37 24.84
N GLY A 276 -16.28 -4.76 25.26
CA GLY A 276 -16.36 -3.36 25.68
C GLY A 276 -16.18 -2.33 24.56
N ILE A 277 -16.15 -2.74 23.28
CA ILE A 277 -15.97 -1.83 22.13
C ILE A 277 -17.13 -0.85 22.04
N ILE A 278 -18.36 -1.35 22.15
CA ILE A 278 -19.58 -0.52 22.12
C ILE A 278 -19.61 0.46 23.30
N THR A 279 -19.27 0.00 24.50
CA THR A 279 -19.23 0.86 25.69
C THR A 279 -18.18 1.96 25.55
N LYS A 280 -16.97 1.64 25.08
CA LYS A 280 -15.91 2.62 24.80
C LYS A 280 -16.33 3.63 23.73
N LEU A 281 -17.00 3.18 22.67
CA LEU A 281 -17.52 4.05 21.63
C LEU A 281 -18.55 5.03 22.21
N THR A 282 -19.52 4.53 22.98
CA THR A 282 -20.54 5.35 23.65
C THR A 282 -19.90 6.40 24.56
N GLN A 283 -18.90 6.01 25.36
CA GLN A 283 -18.14 6.94 26.22
C GLN A 283 -17.41 8.02 25.42
N LYS A 284 -16.76 7.66 24.29
CA LYS A 284 -16.09 8.64 23.41
C LYS A 284 -17.09 9.60 22.75
N CYS A 285 -18.22 9.10 22.26
CA CYS A 285 -19.32 9.91 21.73
C CYS A 285 -19.86 10.88 22.78
N GLN A 286 -20.05 10.39 24.02
CA GLN A 286 -20.51 11.18 25.15
C GLN A 286 -19.51 12.29 25.50
N LYS A 287 -18.21 11.96 25.57
CA LYS A 287 -17.14 12.95 25.79
C LYS A 287 -17.10 14.03 24.70
N LEU A 288 -17.22 13.64 23.43
CA LEU A 288 -17.26 14.61 22.32
C LEU A 288 -18.52 15.49 22.36
N ARG A 289 -19.66 14.93 22.75
CA ARG A 289 -20.92 15.69 22.91
C ARG A 289 -20.79 16.72 24.03
N ASP A 290 -20.30 16.30 25.18
CA ASP A 290 -20.23 17.14 26.38
C ASP A 290 -19.18 18.25 26.21
N ALA A 291 -18.11 17.98 25.47
CA ALA A 291 -17.10 18.98 25.11
C ALA A 291 -17.67 20.22 24.40
N TYR A 292 -18.82 20.12 23.70
CA TYR A 292 -19.43 21.32 23.09
C TYR A 292 -20.04 22.28 24.11
N ASN A 293 -20.35 21.80 25.32
CA ASN A 293 -20.99 22.61 26.36
C ASN A 293 -19.99 23.24 27.34
N ASP A 294 -18.70 22.90 27.21
CA ASP A 294 -17.65 23.35 28.11
C ASP A 294 -16.37 23.63 27.34
N ILE A 295 -15.94 24.89 27.36
CA ILE A 295 -14.81 25.38 26.58
C ILE A 295 -13.46 24.80 27.03
N GLN A 296 -13.34 24.42 28.31
CA GLN A 296 -12.15 23.75 28.84
C GLN A 296 -12.12 22.29 28.40
N GLN A 297 -13.26 21.60 28.42
CA GLN A 297 -13.36 20.23 27.91
C GLN A 297 -13.13 20.16 26.39
N LEU A 298 -13.60 21.17 25.65
CA LEU A 298 -13.33 21.31 24.23
C LEU A 298 -11.83 21.45 23.96
N ALA A 299 -11.15 22.33 24.70
CA ALA A 299 -9.71 22.51 24.59
C ALA A 299 -8.96 21.20 24.88
N GLU A 300 -9.39 20.44 25.89
CA GLU A 300 -8.78 19.16 26.27
C GLU A 300 -8.97 18.07 25.22
N VAL A 301 -10.18 17.92 24.66
CA VAL A 301 -10.45 16.99 23.57
C VAL A 301 -9.59 17.30 22.34
N LEU A 302 -9.44 18.59 22.01
CA LEU A 302 -8.62 19.03 20.90
C LEU A 302 -7.12 18.75 21.14
N ARG A 303 -6.65 18.87 22.39
CA ARG A 303 -5.27 18.53 22.78
C ARG A 303 -4.98 17.03 22.72
N ILE A 304 -5.83 16.17 23.27
CA ILE A 304 -5.64 14.71 23.21
C ILE A 304 -5.63 14.23 21.76
N SER A 305 -6.60 14.70 20.97
CA SER A 305 -6.64 14.38 19.54
C SER A 305 -5.38 14.83 18.80
N GLN A 306 -4.74 15.89 19.27
CA GLN A 306 -3.50 16.40 18.73
C GLN A 306 -2.32 15.52 19.16
N GLU A 307 -2.18 15.15 20.44
CA GLU A 307 -1.12 14.24 20.88
C GLU A 307 -1.19 12.91 20.13
N GLU A 308 -2.40 12.40 19.89
CA GLU A 308 -2.61 11.23 19.04
C GLU A 308 -2.17 11.47 17.58
N ALA A 309 -2.39 12.67 17.04
CA ALA A 309 -1.98 13.03 15.68
C ALA A 309 -0.47 13.31 15.58
N GLU A 310 0.15 13.88 16.61
CA GLU A 310 1.58 14.13 16.71
C GLU A 310 2.35 12.82 16.87
N ALA A 311 1.85 11.87 17.67
CA ALA A 311 2.36 10.51 17.71
C ALA A 311 2.25 9.83 16.33
N GLU A 312 1.10 9.94 15.65
CA GLU A 312 0.91 9.44 14.28
C GLU A 312 1.84 10.13 13.26
N LEU A 313 2.25 11.38 13.49
CA LEU A 313 3.19 12.13 12.64
C LEU A 313 4.66 11.83 12.96
N GLN A 314 5.00 11.54 14.22
CA GLN A 314 6.34 11.08 14.59
C GLN A 314 6.63 9.67 14.05
N GLU A 315 5.58 8.87 13.87
CA GLU A 315 5.61 7.56 13.19
C GLU A 315 5.56 7.67 11.64
N SER A 316 5.53 8.87 11.04
CA SER A 316 5.46 9.06 9.58
C SER A 316 6.36 10.20 9.11
N ASP A 317 7.47 9.86 8.45
CA ASP A 317 8.47 10.79 7.89
C ASP A 317 7.98 11.72 6.74
N THR A 318 6.68 11.95 6.61
CA THR A 318 6.12 12.78 5.55
C THR A 318 5.61 14.13 6.06
N LEU A 319 6.54 15.06 6.25
CA LEU A 319 6.24 16.49 6.30
C LEU A 319 5.84 17.01 4.91
N GLN A 320 4.53 17.22 4.66
CA GLN A 320 4.08 18.16 3.63
C GLN A 320 2.84 18.98 4.04
N SER A 321 3.13 20.20 4.53
CA SER A 321 2.36 21.45 4.41
C SER A 321 1.02 21.63 5.15
N GLU A 322 0.18 20.62 5.38
CA GLU A 322 -1.04 20.82 6.21
C GLU A 322 -0.71 20.87 7.72
N ALA A 323 0.32 20.14 8.15
CA ALA A 323 0.79 20.12 9.54
C ALA A 323 1.36 21.47 10.00
N GLU A 324 1.96 22.29 9.11
CA GLU A 324 2.45 23.63 9.45
C GLU A 324 1.30 24.67 9.61
N TYR A 325 0.16 24.45 8.95
CA TYR A 325 -1.03 25.29 9.11
C TYR A 325 -1.92 24.86 10.28
N GLU A 326 -2.05 23.55 10.56
CA GLU A 326 -2.62 23.05 11.83
C GLU A 326 -1.80 23.56 13.04
N ASN A 327 -0.49 23.76 12.88
CA ASN A 327 0.43 24.28 13.90
C ASN A 327 0.09 25.67 14.48
N THR A 328 -0.54 26.57 13.71
CA THR A 328 -0.89 27.91 14.23
C THR A 328 -2.11 27.85 15.16
N MET A 329 -3.12 27.04 14.82
CA MET A 329 -4.28 26.80 15.68
C MET A 329 -3.87 26.02 16.94
N ILE A 330 -2.96 25.07 16.81
CA ILE A 330 -2.35 24.31 17.90
C ILE A 330 -1.74 25.25 18.96
N ARG A 331 -0.95 26.25 18.53
CA ARG A 331 -0.35 27.24 19.44
C ARG A 331 -1.43 28.06 20.15
N ILE A 332 -2.51 28.41 19.44
CA ILE A 332 -3.65 29.13 20.02
C ILE A 332 -4.35 28.30 21.09
N ILE A 333 -4.69 27.03 20.83
CA ILE A 333 -5.40 26.15 21.79
C ILE A 333 -4.50 25.78 23.00
N ARG A 334 -3.20 25.59 22.78
CA ARG A 334 -2.23 25.36 23.86
C ARG A 334 -2.05 26.61 24.74
N ALA A 335 -2.01 27.79 24.15
CA ALA A 335 -1.88 29.05 24.87
C ALA A 335 -3.19 29.51 25.56
N ASP A 336 -4.34 29.14 24.99
CA ASP A 336 -5.67 29.58 25.44
C ASP A 336 -6.20 28.73 26.60
N LYS A 337 -5.53 28.80 27.75
CA LYS A 337 -5.92 28.05 28.96
C LYS A 337 -7.33 28.37 29.46
N ASN A 338 -7.87 29.54 29.11
CA ASN A 338 -9.18 30.01 29.53
C ASN A 338 -10.26 29.87 28.45
N GLY A 339 -9.91 29.40 27.25
CA GLY A 339 -10.86 29.18 26.16
C GLY A 339 -11.36 30.46 25.46
N VAL A 340 -10.75 31.62 25.67
CA VAL A 340 -11.20 32.90 25.13
C VAL A 340 -10.97 33.00 23.61
N LEU A 341 -9.83 32.49 23.14
CA LEU A 341 -9.46 32.48 21.72
C LEU A 341 -10.25 31.44 20.91
N LEU A 342 -10.86 30.44 21.57
CA LEU A 342 -11.81 29.50 20.95
C LEU A 342 -13.09 30.18 20.43
N LEU A 343 -13.40 31.40 20.86
CA LEU A 343 -14.54 32.20 20.37
C LEU A 343 -14.23 33.01 19.11
N HIS A 344 -12.96 33.11 18.70
CA HIS A 344 -12.58 33.87 17.51
C HIS A 344 -13.14 33.19 16.24
N PRO A 345 -13.80 33.91 15.30
CA PRO A 345 -14.50 33.29 14.16
C PRO A 345 -13.63 32.35 13.31
N TYR A 346 -12.35 32.71 13.12
CA TYR A 346 -11.39 31.84 12.44
C TYR A 346 -11.18 30.51 13.19
N VAL A 347 -11.04 30.56 14.52
CA VAL A 347 -10.81 29.39 15.38
C VAL A 347 -12.06 28.53 15.45
N VAL A 348 -13.25 29.14 15.60
CA VAL A 348 -14.55 28.44 15.59
C VAL A 348 -14.71 27.60 14.32
N ARG A 349 -14.39 28.15 13.13
CA ARG A 349 -14.47 27.40 11.88
C ARG A 349 -13.55 26.17 11.89
N ARG A 350 -12.31 26.32 12.37
CA ARG A 350 -11.33 25.22 12.45
C ARG A 350 -11.71 24.17 13.47
N VAL A 351 -12.21 24.58 14.63
CA VAL A 351 -12.74 23.68 15.66
C VAL A 351 -13.90 22.85 15.09
N LYS A 352 -14.81 23.46 14.32
CA LYS A 352 -15.89 22.73 13.64
C LYS A 352 -15.34 21.68 12.65
N GLU A 353 -14.35 22.05 11.83
CA GLU A 353 -13.68 21.13 10.91
C GLU A 353 -13.05 19.94 11.66
N ARG A 354 -12.30 20.22 12.73
CA ARG A 354 -11.62 19.19 13.54
C ARG A 354 -12.59 18.28 14.28
N MET A 355 -13.62 18.84 14.92
CA MET A 355 -14.65 18.05 15.60
C MET A 355 -15.42 17.18 14.62
N ARG A 356 -15.74 17.69 13.42
CA ARG A 356 -16.33 16.87 12.35
C ARG A 356 -15.44 15.68 11.98
N SER A 357 -14.13 15.89 11.87
CA SER A 357 -13.17 14.80 11.62
C SER A 357 -13.12 13.79 12.76
N LEU A 358 -13.19 14.23 14.02
CA LEU A 358 -13.26 13.35 15.20
C LEU A 358 -14.52 12.47 15.19
N TRP A 359 -15.68 13.09 14.97
CA TRP A 359 -16.95 12.36 14.83
C TRP A 359 -16.92 11.35 13.68
N LEU A 360 -16.39 11.76 12.53
CA LEU A 360 -16.24 10.88 11.37
C LEU A 360 -15.29 9.70 11.66
N ASN A 361 -14.19 9.94 12.37
CA ASN A 361 -13.23 8.90 12.74
C ASN A 361 -13.84 7.90 13.73
N LEU A 362 -14.60 8.35 14.72
CA LEU A 362 -15.34 7.46 15.62
C LEU A 362 -16.37 6.62 14.86
N ALA A 363 -17.14 7.24 13.96
CA ALA A 363 -18.12 6.53 13.16
C ALA A 363 -17.49 5.44 12.26
N LYS A 364 -16.27 5.67 11.78
CA LYS A 364 -15.55 4.72 10.93
C LYS A 364 -14.87 3.59 11.70
N SER A 365 -14.38 3.85 12.91
CA SER A 365 -13.42 2.96 13.58
C SER A 365 -13.74 2.53 14.99
N ALA A 366 -14.84 3.02 15.57
CA ALA A 366 -15.18 2.84 16.98
C ALA A 366 -14.08 3.28 17.97
N GLY A 367 -13.01 3.94 17.49
CA GLY A 367 -11.86 4.30 18.28
C GLY A 367 -11.01 3.12 18.76
N VAL A 368 -11.07 1.97 18.07
CA VAL A 368 -10.21 0.80 18.28
C VAL A 368 -9.00 0.85 17.35
N ARG A 369 -7.83 0.50 17.88
CA ARG A 369 -6.55 0.51 17.15
C ARG A 369 -5.94 -0.88 17.17
N PHE A 370 -5.37 -1.26 16.04
CA PHE A 370 -4.56 -2.46 15.85
C PHE A 370 -3.17 -2.03 15.40
N PHE A 371 -2.20 -2.92 15.53
CA PHE A 371 -0.90 -2.74 14.90
C PHE A 371 -0.97 -3.22 13.47
N SER A 372 -0.08 -2.70 12.63
CA SER A 372 0.01 -3.06 11.22
C SER A 372 1.48 -3.18 10.86
N LEU A 373 1.86 -4.34 10.34
CA LEU A 373 3.26 -4.69 10.05
C LEU A 373 3.42 -5.11 8.60
N MET A 374 4.61 -4.87 8.04
CA MET A 374 4.93 -5.21 6.66
C MET A 374 5.03 -6.74 6.51
N THR A 375 4.43 -7.30 5.48
CA THR A 375 4.50 -8.74 5.19
C THR A 375 5.90 -9.12 4.69
N GLN A 376 6.45 -10.22 5.21
CA GLN A 376 7.73 -10.80 4.76
C GLN A 376 7.62 -12.32 4.60
N PRO A 377 8.16 -12.92 3.53
CA PRO A 377 8.12 -14.37 3.35
C PRO A 377 9.16 -15.06 4.22
N ASP A 378 8.72 -16.09 4.96
CA ASP A 378 9.58 -17.03 5.68
C ASP A 378 8.96 -18.44 5.66
N GLU A 379 9.57 -19.32 4.85
CA GLU A 379 9.04 -20.66 4.63
C GLU A 379 9.32 -21.63 5.79
N THR A 380 10.10 -21.22 6.81
CA THR A 380 10.31 -21.98 8.04
C THR A 380 8.99 -22.34 8.72
N PHE A 381 7.97 -21.49 8.59
CA PHE A 381 6.67 -21.66 9.22
C PHE A 381 5.79 -22.72 8.57
N ARG A 382 6.12 -23.20 7.35
CA ARG A 382 5.36 -24.28 6.69
C ARG A 382 5.26 -25.54 7.54
N LYS A 383 6.26 -25.81 8.38
CA LYS A 383 6.31 -26.97 9.28
C LYS A 383 5.14 -27.03 10.28
N TYR A 384 4.45 -25.91 10.53
CA TYR A 384 3.30 -25.87 11.43
C TYR A 384 1.97 -26.11 10.74
N HIS A 385 1.88 -25.88 9.43
CA HIS A 385 0.60 -25.86 8.73
C HIS A 385 -0.11 -27.22 8.82
N ILE A 386 -1.39 -27.15 9.17
CA ILE A 386 -2.29 -28.30 9.12
C ILE A 386 -3.15 -28.15 7.88
N TYR A 387 -3.05 -29.13 6.98
CA TYR A 387 -3.75 -29.11 5.70
C TYR A 387 -5.05 -29.93 5.75
N LYS A 388 -6.11 -29.38 5.15
CA LYS A 388 -7.33 -30.12 4.80
C LYS A 388 -7.80 -29.64 3.43
N ASP A 389 -8.05 -30.58 2.52
CA ASP A 389 -8.48 -30.28 1.13
C ASP A 389 -7.57 -29.27 0.41
N GLY A 390 -6.25 -29.39 0.62
CA GLY A 390 -5.24 -28.50 0.04
C GLY A 390 -5.17 -27.10 0.64
N ARG A 391 -5.74 -26.89 1.84
CA ARG A 391 -5.78 -25.58 2.52
C ARG A 391 -5.24 -25.64 3.94
N ILE A 392 -4.62 -24.54 4.37
CA ILE A 392 -4.21 -24.34 5.76
C ILE A 392 -5.47 -24.16 6.62
N THR A 393 -5.83 -25.18 7.40
CA THR A 393 -6.95 -25.15 8.36
C THR A 393 -6.51 -24.92 9.80
N GLY A 394 -5.24 -25.13 10.11
CA GLY A 394 -4.66 -24.91 11.43
C GLY A 394 -3.16 -24.71 11.39
N GLY A 395 -2.56 -24.49 12.56
CA GLY A 395 -1.11 -24.28 12.67
C GLY A 395 -0.63 -23.02 11.96
N LYS A 396 -1.42 -21.95 12.07
CA LYS A 396 -1.12 -20.63 11.50
C LYS A 396 -0.16 -19.92 12.44
N VAL A 397 1.11 -19.87 12.06
CA VAL A 397 2.20 -19.34 12.90
C VAL A 397 2.95 -18.27 12.12
N PHE A 398 3.36 -17.21 12.81
CA PHE A 398 4.16 -16.11 12.27
C PHE A 398 5.21 -15.65 13.27
N CYS A 399 6.15 -14.83 12.82
CA CYS A 399 7.04 -14.04 13.65
C CYS A 399 6.75 -12.56 13.50
N ALA A 400 6.57 -11.88 14.63
CA ALA A 400 6.71 -10.43 14.75
C ALA A 400 7.51 -10.14 16.02
N ALA A 401 8.76 -9.73 15.86
CA ALA A 401 9.74 -9.57 16.94
C ALA A 401 9.32 -8.53 17.98
N ASP A 402 8.62 -7.48 17.53
CA ASP A 402 8.14 -6.37 18.39
C ASP A 402 7.05 -6.77 19.38
N PHE A 403 6.46 -7.96 19.20
CA PHE A 403 5.29 -8.40 19.94
C PHE A 403 5.63 -9.64 20.76
N ASP A 404 5.06 -9.74 21.96
CA ASP A 404 5.18 -10.96 22.76
C ASP A 404 4.71 -12.19 21.97
N GLU A 405 5.30 -13.34 22.25
CA GLU A 405 4.72 -14.62 21.84
C GLU A 405 3.30 -14.78 22.40
N GLY A 406 2.43 -15.41 21.62
CA GLY A 406 1.02 -15.54 21.99
C GLY A 406 0.11 -15.64 20.78
N GLU A 407 -1.18 -15.80 21.04
CA GLU A 407 -2.20 -15.82 20.00
C GLU A 407 -2.67 -14.39 19.67
N TYR A 408 -2.83 -14.11 18.38
CA TYR A 408 -3.20 -12.80 17.85
C TYR A 408 -4.38 -12.93 16.90
N ILE A 409 -5.28 -11.95 16.94
CA ILE A 409 -6.27 -11.72 15.90
C ILE A 409 -5.55 -11.02 14.75
N VAL A 410 -5.57 -11.64 13.58
CA VAL A 410 -4.89 -11.19 12.36
C VAL A 410 -5.91 -10.95 11.26
N PHE A 411 -5.83 -9.80 10.59
CA PHE A 411 -6.67 -9.51 9.43
C PHE A 411 -6.05 -8.47 8.51
N CYS A 412 -6.71 -8.19 7.39
CA CYS A 412 -6.21 -7.22 6.42
C CYS A 412 -7.34 -6.46 5.71
N ASN A 413 -7.08 -5.22 5.28
CA ASN A 413 -8.05 -4.40 4.53
C ASN A 413 -7.64 -4.25 3.06
N PRO A 414 -8.58 -4.28 2.09
CA PRO A 414 -10.01 -4.56 2.28
C PRO A 414 -10.25 -6.05 2.61
N MET A 415 -11.20 -6.29 3.51
CA MET A 415 -11.67 -7.64 3.84
C MET A 415 -12.68 -8.13 2.81
N ARG A 416 -12.52 -9.37 2.37
CA ARG A 416 -13.36 -10.02 1.35
C ARG A 416 -14.52 -10.79 2.00
N HIS A 417 -14.25 -11.42 3.14
CA HIS A 417 -15.22 -12.20 3.93
C HIS A 417 -14.71 -12.39 5.37
N TRP A 418 -15.50 -13.01 6.24
CA TRP A 418 -15.13 -13.27 7.64
C TRP A 418 -13.87 -14.12 7.80
N GLY A 419 -13.58 -15.02 6.86
CA GLY A 419 -12.33 -15.80 6.84
C GLY A 419 -11.03 -14.99 6.64
N ASP A 420 -11.13 -13.69 6.33
CA ASP A 420 -9.96 -12.78 6.36
C ASP A 420 -9.65 -12.30 7.78
N VAL A 421 -10.46 -12.65 8.78
CA VAL A 421 -10.12 -12.55 10.20
C VAL A 421 -9.75 -13.93 10.71
N GLN A 422 -8.55 -14.06 11.24
CA GLN A 422 -7.99 -15.33 11.65
C GLN A 422 -7.27 -15.21 12.99
N LEU A 423 -7.08 -16.34 13.67
CA LEU A 423 -6.24 -16.44 14.87
C LEU A 423 -4.93 -17.12 14.51
N TRP A 424 -3.82 -16.43 14.70
CA TRP A 424 -2.49 -16.94 14.43
C TRP A 424 -1.63 -16.87 15.69
N GLN A 425 -0.63 -17.74 15.79
CA GLN A 425 0.31 -17.77 16.90
C GLN A 425 1.59 -17.03 16.52
N ASN A 426 1.96 -16.01 17.30
CA ASN A 426 3.29 -15.41 17.22
C ASN A 426 4.31 -16.32 17.91
N LYS A 427 5.41 -16.60 17.22
CA LYS A 427 6.60 -17.29 17.73
C LYS A 427 7.85 -16.57 17.23
N HIS A 428 8.84 -16.44 18.10
CA HIS A 428 10.12 -15.82 17.75
C HIS A 428 11.07 -16.87 17.18
N GLU A 429 10.78 -17.29 15.95
CA GLU A 429 11.62 -18.20 15.16
C GLU A 429 11.74 -17.74 13.70
N GLY A 430 12.63 -18.37 12.94
CA GLY A 430 12.83 -18.07 11.52
C GLY A 430 13.86 -16.97 11.27
N LEU A 431 13.77 -16.32 10.12
CA LEU A 431 14.75 -15.33 9.64
C LEU A 431 14.56 -13.95 10.30
N TYR A 432 13.34 -13.63 10.73
CA TYR A 432 12.94 -12.28 11.14
C TYR A 432 12.76 -12.12 12.66
N THR A 433 13.41 -12.97 13.47
CA THR A 433 13.28 -12.95 14.95
C THR A 433 13.71 -11.65 15.62
N HIS A 434 14.45 -10.83 14.88
CA HIS A 434 14.96 -9.55 15.36
C HIS A 434 14.48 -8.37 14.51
N SER A 435 13.68 -8.62 13.47
CA SER A 435 13.29 -7.58 12.49
C SER A 435 12.08 -6.79 12.98
N HIS A 436 12.32 -5.51 13.26
CA HIS A 436 11.29 -4.55 13.64
C HIS A 436 10.33 -4.22 12.48
N GLY A 437 9.06 -3.97 12.79
CA GLY A 437 8.04 -3.53 11.85
C GLY A 437 7.56 -4.59 10.85
N THR A 438 7.92 -5.85 11.06
CA THR A 438 7.65 -6.96 10.13
C THR A 438 6.75 -8.02 10.74
N MET A 439 5.95 -8.65 9.86
CA MET A 439 5.26 -9.89 10.14
C MET A 439 5.74 -10.91 9.11
N ALA A 440 6.42 -11.95 9.59
CA ALA A 440 6.99 -12.99 8.75
C ALA A 440 6.24 -14.32 8.88
N THR A 441 5.84 -14.91 7.77
CA THR A 441 5.32 -16.28 7.71
C THR A 441 5.43 -16.79 6.28
N SER A 442 5.00 -18.02 6.03
CA SER A 442 5.03 -18.64 4.71
C SER A 442 4.25 -17.82 3.67
N THR A 443 4.67 -17.94 2.41
CA THR A 443 3.96 -17.33 1.28
C THR A 443 2.51 -17.80 1.21
N GLU A 444 2.27 -19.08 1.43
CA GLU A 444 0.94 -19.68 1.35
C GLU A 444 -0.03 -19.09 2.39
N LEU A 445 0.44 -18.84 3.62
CA LEU A 445 -0.41 -18.29 4.67
C LEU A 445 -0.78 -16.83 4.39
N PHE A 446 0.15 -16.01 3.88
CA PHE A 446 -0.20 -14.64 3.46
C PHE A 446 -1.12 -14.61 2.24
N LEU A 447 -0.92 -15.50 1.27
CA LEU A 447 -1.83 -15.63 0.13
C LEU A 447 -3.25 -16.02 0.57
N SER A 448 -3.40 -16.77 1.68
CA SER A 448 -4.72 -17.05 2.26
C SER A 448 -5.47 -15.78 2.69
N LEU A 449 -4.75 -14.72 3.09
CA LEU A 449 -5.28 -13.38 3.35
C LEU A 449 -5.33 -12.48 2.09
N GLY A 450 -4.97 -13.02 0.92
CA GLY A 450 -4.87 -12.24 -0.31
C GLY A 450 -3.80 -11.16 -0.23
N ARG A 451 -2.70 -11.43 0.47
CA ARG A 451 -1.54 -10.54 0.59
C ARG A 451 -0.36 -11.07 -0.21
N ASP A 452 0.43 -10.15 -0.74
CA ASP A 452 1.73 -10.45 -1.33
C ASP A 452 2.84 -9.69 -0.57
N PHE A 453 4.03 -9.58 -1.15
CA PHE A 453 5.19 -8.96 -0.51
C PHE A 453 5.65 -7.71 -1.24
N ASP A 454 4.74 -7.01 -1.95
CA ASP A 454 5.08 -5.80 -2.69
C ASP A 454 5.12 -4.51 -1.83
N GLY A 455 4.94 -4.68 -0.52
CA GLY A 455 4.87 -3.65 0.52
C GLY A 455 3.54 -3.64 1.27
N ASP A 456 2.81 -4.76 1.21
CA ASP A 456 1.56 -5.00 1.92
C ASP A 456 1.76 -4.99 3.44
N PHE A 457 0.71 -4.58 4.16
CA PHE A 457 0.67 -4.63 5.62
C PHE A 457 -0.51 -5.49 6.09
N VAL A 458 -0.28 -6.22 7.18
CA VAL A 458 -1.28 -7.02 7.88
C VAL A 458 -1.48 -6.46 9.28
N GLN A 459 -2.72 -6.50 9.75
CA GLN A 459 -3.15 -5.92 11.01
C GLN A 459 -3.24 -7.00 12.09
N LEU A 460 -2.78 -6.69 13.30
CA LEU A 460 -2.80 -7.61 14.42
C LEU A 460 -3.10 -6.95 15.76
N ILE A 461 -3.68 -7.73 16.66
CA ILE A 461 -3.76 -7.43 18.10
C ILE A 461 -3.76 -8.74 18.90
N LYS A 462 -3.22 -8.71 20.12
CA LYS A 462 -3.20 -9.87 21.01
C LYS A 462 -4.64 -10.32 21.28
N SER A 463 -4.93 -11.61 21.11
CA SER A 463 -6.31 -12.11 21.19
C SER A 463 -6.92 -11.95 22.59
N SER A 464 -6.07 -11.92 23.63
CA SER A 464 -6.47 -11.64 25.00
C SER A 464 -7.04 -10.23 25.22
N ALA A 465 -6.80 -9.29 24.30
CA ALA A 465 -7.41 -7.95 24.35
C ALA A 465 -8.90 -7.97 24.00
N TYR A 466 -9.33 -8.96 23.20
CA TYR A 466 -10.70 -9.12 22.70
C TYR A 466 -11.12 -10.59 22.70
N PRO A 467 -11.29 -11.19 23.91
CA PRO A 467 -11.56 -12.62 24.06
C PRO A 467 -12.89 -13.07 23.45
N ALA A 468 -13.93 -12.23 23.45
CA ALA A 468 -15.23 -12.59 22.86
C ALA A 468 -15.13 -12.69 21.33
N ILE A 469 -14.48 -11.71 20.68
CA ILE A 469 -14.14 -11.75 19.25
C ILE A 469 -13.27 -12.97 18.94
N ALA A 470 -12.23 -13.23 19.73
CA ALA A 470 -11.35 -14.38 19.52
C ALA A 470 -12.14 -15.69 19.59
N ASN A 471 -13.04 -15.83 20.56
CA ASN A 471 -13.90 -17.01 20.67
C ASN A 471 -14.82 -17.17 19.45
N GLU A 472 -15.41 -16.09 18.95
CA GLU A 472 -16.24 -16.10 17.75
C GLU A 472 -15.44 -16.55 16.52
N ILE A 473 -14.21 -16.06 16.34
CA ILE A 473 -13.34 -16.45 15.22
C ILE A 473 -13.05 -17.96 15.23
N ARG A 474 -12.86 -18.56 16.40
CA ARG A 474 -12.65 -20.03 16.52
C ARG A 474 -13.85 -20.83 16.03
N ASN A 475 -15.05 -20.26 16.08
CA ASN A 475 -16.29 -20.89 15.71
C ASN A 475 -16.71 -20.62 14.25
N PHE A 476 -15.89 -19.91 13.45
CA PHE A 476 -16.13 -19.75 12.02
C PHE A 476 -16.00 -21.09 11.29
N SER A 477 -17.12 -21.77 11.04
CA SER A 477 -17.11 -23.16 10.55
C SER A 477 -16.85 -23.33 9.05
N ASP A 478 -16.95 -22.28 8.23
CA ASP A 478 -16.92 -22.41 6.76
C ASP A 478 -16.32 -21.17 6.08
N THR A 479 -15.02 -20.91 6.24
CA THR A 479 -14.38 -19.77 5.58
C THR A 479 -14.41 -19.94 4.05
N PRO A 480 -14.94 -18.96 3.27
CA PRO A 480 -15.01 -19.07 1.82
C PRO A 480 -13.64 -19.21 1.18
N ASN A 481 -13.59 -19.88 0.02
CA ASN A 481 -12.41 -19.88 -0.82
C ASN A 481 -12.39 -18.64 -1.70
N VAL A 482 -11.23 -18.00 -1.82
CA VAL A 482 -11.00 -16.94 -2.80
C VAL A 482 -9.81 -17.34 -3.65
N ASP A 483 -10.11 -17.78 -4.87
CA ASP A 483 -9.07 -18.03 -5.86
C ASP A 483 -8.63 -16.70 -6.48
N LYS A 484 -7.31 -16.43 -6.48
CA LYS A 484 -6.72 -15.29 -7.19
C LYS A 484 -6.88 -15.56 -8.69
N LEU A 485 -7.78 -14.83 -9.34
CA LEU A 485 -7.95 -14.95 -10.79
C LEU A 485 -6.64 -14.51 -11.50
N PRO A 486 -6.29 -15.18 -12.62
CA PRO A 486 -5.13 -14.77 -13.40
C PRO A 486 -5.32 -13.34 -13.91
N LYS A 487 -4.25 -12.56 -13.92
CA LYS A 487 -4.28 -11.20 -14.47
C LYS A 487 -4.60 -11.26 -15.97
N VAL A 488 -5.69 -10.61 -16.37
CA VAL A 488 -6.10 -10.52 -17.77
C VAL A 488 -5.60 -9.20 -18.35
N ALA A 489 -5.02 -9.25 -19.55
CA ALA A 489 -4.60 -8.05 -20.27
C ALA A 489 -5.82 -7.15 -20.53
N LEU A 490 -5.70 -5.86 -20.19
CA LEU A 490 -6.77 -4.90 -20.44
C LEU A 490 -6.83 -4.57 -21.94
N THR A 491 -8.03 -4.56 -22.49
CA THR A 491 -8.28 -4.31 -23.91
C THR A 491 -8.77 -2.88 -24.16
N GLY A 492 -8.57 -2.39 -25.38
CA GLY A 492 -8.96 -1.03 -25.79
C GLY A 492 -7.75 -0.12 -26.02
N SER A 493 -8.02 1.14 -26.36
CA SER A 493 -6.96 2.15 -26.48
C SER A 493 -6.37 2.50 -25.12
N ILE A 494 -5.16 3.06 -25.10
CA ILE A 494 -4.51 3.53 -23.87
C ILE A 494 -5.39 4.51 -23.08
N GLN A 495 -6.16 5.36 -23.77
CA GLN A 495 -7.12 6.29 -23.15
C GLN A 495 -8.31 5.56 -22.52
N GLN A 496 -8.84 4.53 -23.20
CA GLN A 496 -9.95 3.74 -22.69
C GLN A 496 -9.54 3.02 -21.40
N ILE A 497 -8.34 2.43 -21.41
CA ILE A 497 -7.74 1.76 -20.26
C ILE A 497 -7.54 2.76 -19.12
N ALA A 498 -7.00 3.95 -19.41
CA ALA A 498 -6.79 5.01 -18.44
C ALA A 498 -8.09 5.47 -17.75
N ILE A 499 -9.15 5.79 -18.49
CA ILE A 499 -10.45 6.13 -17.91
C ILE A 499 -11.03 4.99 -17.07
N ASN A 500 -10.98 3.76 -17.59
CA ASN A 500 -11.55 2.61 -16.88
C ASN A 500 -10.80 2.35 -15.57
N SER A 501 -9.49 2.60 -15.53
CA SER A 501 -8.64 2.42 -14.34
C SER A 501 -8.90 3.43 -13.21
N MET A 502 -9.65 4.52 -13.46
CA MET A 502 -9.97 5.52 -12.44
C MET A 502 -11.04 5.06 -11.44
N SER A 503 -11.85 4.06 -11.80
CA SER A 503 -12.98 3.65 -10.96
C SER A 503 -12.49 2.83 -9.78
N ASP A 504 -12.32 3.44 -8.60
CA ASP A 504 -12.13 2.71 -7.34
C ASP A 504 -13.49 2.21 -6.83
N LEU A 505 -13.67 0.88 -6.82
CA LEU A 505 -14.89 0.23 -6.37
C LEU A 505 -14.77 -0.34 -4.94
N THR A 506 -13.64 -0.17 -4.27
CA THR A 506 -13.34 -0.79 -2.97
C THR A 506 -14.42 -0.48 -1.93
N GLY A 507 -14.77 0.79 -1.77
CA GLY A 507 -15.80 1.21 -0.80
C GLY A 507 -17.21 0.72 -1.17
N VAL A 508 -17.51 0.64 -2.47
CA VAL A 508 -18.79 0.10 -2.96
C VAL A 508 -18.88 -1.39 -2.66
N VAL A 509 -17.84 -2.15 -2.98
CA VAL A 509 -17.80 -3.59 -2.73
C VAL A 509 -17.88 -3.88 -1.23
N ALA A 510 -17.13 -3.14 -0.40
CA ALA A 510 -17.23 -3.24 1.05
C ALA A 510 -18.69 -3.05 1.51
N SER A 511 -19.35 -1.96 1.11
CA SER A 511 -20.75 -1.68 1.46
C SER A 511 -21.70 -2.79 1.04
N LEU A 512 -21.49 -3.36 -0.15
CA LEU A 512 -22.31 -4.46 -0.64
C LEU A 512 -22.10 -5.73 0.21
N LEU A 513 -20.88 -6.07 0.59
CA LEU A 513 -20.61 -7.20 1.49
C LEU A 513 -21.35 -7.06 2.83
N GLY A 514 -21.36 -5.86 3.42
CA GLY A 514 -22.11 -5.60 4.66
C GLY A 514 -23.61 -5.79 4.50
N ARG A 515 -24.19 -5.35 3.37
CA ARG A 515 -25.61 -5.60 3.07
C ARG A 515 -25.90 -7.08 2.87
N MET A 516 -24.99 -7.80 2.22
CA MET A 516 -25.11 -9.25 2.01
C MET A 516 -25.14 -10.00 3.33
N ARG A 517 -24.27 -9.64 4.27
CA ARG A 517 -24.22 -10.22 5.62
C ARG A 517 -25.51 -9.97 6.41
N VAL A 518 -26.02 -8.73 6.40
CA VAL A 518 -27.31 -8.41 7.05
C VAL A 518 -28.47 -9.22 6.46
N ALA A 519 -28.39 -9.56 5.16
CA ALA A 519 -29.37 -10.39 4.48
C ALA A 519 -29.14 -11.90 4.65
N ASN A 520 -28.14 -12.34 5.43
CA ASN A 520 -27.71 -13.75 5.56
C ASN A 520 -27.46 -14.44 4.20
N ALA A 521 -26.95 -13.69 3.23
CA ALA A 521 -26.73 -14.15 1.86
C ALA A 521 -25.24 -14.12 1.46
N GLU A 522 -24.33 -14.02 2.42
CA GLU A 522 -22.88 -14.06 2.24
C GLU A 522 -22.37 -15.38 1.59
N ASN A 523 -23.16 -16.46 1.69
CA ASN A 523 -22.87 -17.77 1.10
C ASN A 523 -23.38 -17.99 -0.34
N VAL A 524 -24.11 -17.05 -0.95
CA VAL A 524 -24.86 -17.27 -2.21
C VAL A 524 -24.12 -16.77 -3.47
N VAL A 525 -23.42 -17.59 -4.28
CA VAL A 525 -22.60 -17.12 -5.44
C VAL A 525 -23.44 -16.50 -6.59
N LEU A 526 -23.18 -15.25 -7.03
CA LEU A 526 -23.55 -14.82 -8.39
C LEU A 526 -22.38 -15.07 -9.33
N LEU A 527 -22.66 -15.77 -10.41
CA LEU A 527 -21.85 -15.68 -11.62
C LEU A 527 -22.12 -14.30 -12.24
N ILE A 528 -21.15 -13.38 -12.15
CA ILE A 528 -21.14 -12.26 -13.09
C ILE A 528 -20.74 -12.91 -14.42
N PRO A 529 -21.61 -12.92 -15.44
CA PRO A 529 -21.28 -13.56 -16.71
C PRO A 529 -19.97 -12.95 -17.22
N LEU A 530 -19.02 -13.80 -17.63
CA LEU A 530 -17.83 -13.40 -18.36
C LEU A 530 -18.26 -12.75 -19.68
N VAL A 531 -18.57 -11.45 -19.64
CA VAL A 531 -18.91 -10.69 -20.83
C VAL A 531 -17.90 -9.57 -20.95
N VAL A 532 -16.86 -9.92 -21.71
CA VAL A 532 -16.15 -9.00 -22.60
C VAL A 532 -17.17 -8.03 -23.20
N ASN A 533 -17.02 -6.74 -22.88
CA ASN A 533 -17.84 -5.60 -23.32
C ASN A 533 -19.20 -5.37 -22.61
N ARG A 534 -19.27 -4.23 -21.92
CA ARG A 534 -20.48 -3.50 -21.46
C ARG A 534 -21.15 -3.97 -20.16
N LEU A 535 -20.66 -3.47 -19.04
CA LEU A 535 -21.53 -3.12 -17.91
C LEU A 535 -21.67 -1.59 -17.84
N ASN A 536 -22.76 -1.08 -18.41
CA ASN A 536 -23.27 0.25 -18.13
C ASN A 536 -23.81 0.27 -16.69
N GLN A 537 -23.44 1.29 -15.89
CA GLN A 537 -23.86 1.47 -14.49
C GLN A 537 -25.40 1.43 -14.26
N ARG A 538 -26.23 1.60 -15.30
CA ARG A 538 -27.69 1.39 -15.22
C ARG A 538 -28.09 -0.04 -14.83
N ASN A 539 -27.27 -1.05 -15.12
CA ASN A 539 -27.55 -2.43 -14.72
C ASN A 539 -27.14 -2.75 -13.27
N LEU A 540 -26.38 -1.88 -12.60
CA LEU A 540 -26.12 -2.01 -11.16
C LEU A 540 -27.39 -1.68 -10.35
N GLY A 541 -28.20 -0.73 -10.84
CA GLY A 541 -29.51 -0.40 -10.26
C GLY A 541 -30.57 -1.50 -10.45
N LEU A 542 -30.44 -2.31 -11.50
CA LEU A 542 -31.33 -3.46 -11.75
C LEU A 542 -30.92 -4.71 -10.93
N LEU A 543 -29.64 -4.84 -10.57
CA LEU A 543 -29.19 -5.82 -9.57
C LEU A 543 -29.81 -5.56 -8.18
N ILE A 544 -30.12 -4.30 -7.86
CA ILE A 544 -30.72 -3.89 -6.57
C ILE A 544 -32.20 -4.27 -6.48
N SER A 545 -32.94 -4.43 -7.59
CA SER A 545 -34.36 -4.82 -7.56
C SER A 545 -34.61 -6.34 -7.61
N LEU A 546 -33.57 -7.16 -7.71
CA LEU A 546 -33.66 -8.63 -7.88
C LEU A 546 -33.04 -9.43 -6.74
N VAL A 547 -32.83 -8.81 -5.56
CA VAL A 547 -32.21 -9.47 -4.41
C VAL A 547 -33.20 -10.40 -3.71
N LYS A 548 -33.38 -11.58 -4.32
CA LYS A 548 -33.74 -12.82 -3.64
C LYS A 548 -32.65 -13.89 -3.68
N ASN A 549 -31.51 -13.67 -4.35
CA ASN A 549 -30.38 -14.60 -4.42
C ASN A 549 -29.12 -13.91 -4.98
N CYS A 550 -28.09 -13.52 -4.21
CA CYS A 550 -26.87 -12.91 -4.81
C CYS A 550 -25.54 -13.04 -3.98
N LYS A 551 -24.35 -12.96 -4.61
CA LYS A 551 -22.95 -12.70 -4.09
C LYS A 551 -22.24 -11.76 -5.06
N LEU A 552 -21.09 -11.22 -4.65
CA LEU A 552 -20.16 -10.47 -5.49
C LEU A 552 -18.94 -11.27 -5.95
N GLN A 553 -18.43 -10.94 -7.14
CA GLN A 553 -17.13 -11.33 -7.67
C GLN A 553 -16.19 -10.11 -7.74
N TRP A 554 -14.91 -10.31 -7.41
CA TRP A 554 -13.87 -9.29 -7.51
C TRP A 554 -13.13 -9.38 -8.84
N ILE A 555 -12.89 -8.22 -9.47
CA ILE A 555 -11.98 -8.03 -10.60
C ILE A 555 -10.95 -7.00 -10.11
N HIS A 556 -9.66 -7.38 -10.11
CA HIS A 556 -8.54 -6.47 -9.85
C HIS A 556 -8.11 -5.73 -11.12
#